data_AF-Q1ITM9-F1
#
_entry.id   AF-Q1ITM9-F1
#
_cell.length_a   1.000
_cell.length_b   1.000
_cell.length_c   1.000
_cell.angle_alpha   90.00
_cell.angle_beta   90.00
_cell.angle_gamma   90.00
#
_symmetry.space_group_name_H-M   'P 1'
#
loop_
_entity.id
_entity.type
_entity.pdbx_description
1 polymer ?
#
loop_
_entity_poly.entity_id
_entity_poly.type
_entity_poly.pdbx_seq_one_letter_code
_entity_poly.pdbx_strand_id
1 'polypeptide(L)'
;MYRILFAILLLTSLCVAQKLEPTGKPDVPDAIKAALQDKGQRILDKDGTPLVSLWLAKSVKTTKKEVEGANYPSLDSSSFIGAITFEQDGKDFRGQTIPKGTYTLRYGLLPNDGNHMGVAPNRDFLLLLSLITDSDPSATFTDKQLMRASAKVAGGAHPTVLSLVADEGKPGTVTVNDQGFVVFHAALTTTDGELPLALIVKGVAQQ
;
A
#
# COMPACT_ATOMS: atom_id res chain seq x y z
N MET A 1 23.13 30.67 54.90
CA MET A 1 22.65 31.06 53.55
C MET A 1 22.84 29.88 52.61
N TYR A 2 21.80 29.08 52.34
CA TYR A 2 21.85 27.99 51.37
C TYR A 2 21.04 28.38 50.15
N ARG A 3 21.70 28.56 48.99
CA ARG A 3 21.05 28.76 47.70
C ARG A 3 20.77 27.40 47.08
N ILE A 4 19.50 27.00 47.02
CA ILE A 4 19.06 25.82 46.27
C ILE A 4 18.85 26.28 44.82
N LEU A 5 19.70 25.79 43.91
CA LEU A 5 19.50 25.92 42.48
C LEU A 5 18.51 24.85 42.02
N PHE A 6 17.33 25.25 41.55
CA PHE A 6 16.41 24.36 40.85
C PHE A 6 16.90 24.19 39.40
N ALA A 7 17.39 23.00 39.06
CA ALA A 7 17.68 22.62 37.69
C ALA A 7 16.38 22.09 37.05
N ILE A 8 15.83 22.84 36.10
CA ILE A 8 14.71 22.38 35.27
C ILE A 8 15.29 21.49 34.18
N LEU A 9 15.07 20.18 34.27
CA LEU A 9 15.41 19.22 33.23
C LEU A 9 14.29 19.25 32.17
N LEU A 10 14.50 19.94 31.06
CA LEU A 10 13.62 19.82 29.88
C LEU A 10 13.84 18.44 29.24
N LEU A 11 12.89 17.51 29.43
CA LEU A 11 12.81 16.32 28.59
C LEU A 11 12.23 16.73 27.22
N THR A 12 13.10 16.89 26.22
CA THR A 12 12.68 16.93 24.82
C THR A 12 12.22 15.54 24.41
N SER A 13 10.92 15.35 24.25
CA SER A 13 10.38 14.12 23.67
C SER A 13 10.81 14.05 22.21
N LEU A 14 11.77 13.18 21.89
CA LEU A 14 12.12 12.86 20.50
C LEU A 14 10.90 12.19 19.87
N CYS A 15 10.24 12.89 18.94
CA CYS A 15 9.21 12.28 18.11
C CYS A 15 9.92 11.32 17.15
N VAL A 16 9.90 10.02 17.44
CA VAL A 16 10.46 9.00 16.55
C VAL A 16 9.48 8.80 15.41
N ALA A 17 9.89 9.15 14.19
CA ALA A 17 9.10 8.98 12.97
C ALA A 17 9.23 7.55 12.42
N GLN A 18 8.29 7.14 11.58
CA GLN A 18 8.40 5.93 10.77
C GLN A 18 9.65 5.97 9.90
N LYS A 19 10.23 4.80 9.63
CA LYS A 19 11.49 4.68 8.90
C LYS A 19 11.32 3.82 7.65
N LEU A 20 12.08 4.16 6.61
CA LEU A 20 12.28 3.33 5.42
C LEU A 20 13.67 2.69 5.46
N GLU A 21 13.72 1.41 5.14
CA GLU A 21 14.96 0.66 4.97
C GLU A 21 14.96 -0.07 3.63
N PRO A 22 16.04 0.00 2.84
CA PRO A 22 16.15 -0.82 1.64
C PRO A 22 16.08 -2.31 2.00
N THR A 23 15.38 -3.09 1.19
CA THR A 23 15.37 -4.55 1.29
C THR A 23 15.74 -5.20 -0.05
N GLY A 24 16.28 -6.42 0.03
CA GLY A 24 16.68 -7.21 -1.14
C GLY A 24 15.48 -7.74 -1.92
N LYS A 25 15.68 -8.74 -2.77
CA LYS A 25 14.59 -9.34 -3.56
C LYS A 25 13.64 -10.15 -2.66
N PRO A 26 12.33 -10.17 -2.97
CA PRO A 26 11.39 -10.98 -2.22
C PRO A 26 11.49 -12.45 -2.63
N ASP A 27 11.11 -13.34 -1.72
CA ASP A 27 10.93 -14.76 -2.01
C ASP A 27 9.54 -14.98 -2.64
N VAL A 28 9.51 -14.97 -3.97
CA VAL A 28 8.32 -15.08 -4.82
C VAL A 28 8.63 -15.91 -6.07
N PRO A 29 7.61 -16.45 -6.77
CA PRO A 29 7.79 -17.14 -8.04
C PRO A 29 8.59 -16.31 -9.05
N ASP A 30 9.36 -16.98 -9.92
CA ASP A 30 10.32 -16.29 -10.78
C ASP A 30 9.69 -15.31 -11.77
N ALA A 31 8.48 -15.58 -12.27
CA ALA A 31 7.75 -14.64 -13.12
C ALA A 31 7.44 -13.33 -12.38
N ILE A 32 6.97 -13.43 -11.13
CA ILE A 32 6.73 -12.26 -10.27
C ILE A 32 8.05 -11.56 -9.96
N LYS A 33 9.09 -12.30 -9.55
CA LYS A 33 10.42 -11.76 -9.25
C LYS A 33 11.03 -10.99 -10.42
N ALA A 34 10.83 -11.49 -11.65
CA ALA A 34 11.33 -10.86 -12.87
C ALA A 34 10.61 -9.53 -13.20
N ALA A 35 9.33 -9.41 -12.81
CA ALA A 35 8.51 -8.21 -13.02
C ALA A 35 8.71 -7.12 -11.96
N LEU A 36 9.31 -7.43 -10.81
CA LEU A 36 9.56 -6.49 -9.72
C LEU A 36 10.90 -5.76 -9.86
N GLN A 37 10.97 -4.53 -9.37
CA GLN A 37 12.23 -3.81 -9.19
C GLN A 37 13.19 -4.60 -8.27
N ASP A 38 14.49 -4.46 -8.51
CA ASP A 38 15.50 -5.26 -7.78
C ASP A 38 15.63 -4.89 -6.30
N LYS A 39 15.23 -3.67 -5.92
CA LYS A 39 15.23 -3.17 -4.55
C LYS A 39 13.81 -2.93 -4.09
N GLY A 40 13.51 -3.34 -2.86
CA GLY A 40 12.28 -3.00 -2.17
C GLY A 40 12.52 -1.99 -1.05
N GLN A 41 11.42 -1.56 -0.44
CA GLN A 41 11.42 -0.73 0.76
C GLN A 41 10.70 -1.47 1.89
N ARG A 42 11.38 -1.65 3.03
CA ARG A 42 10.78 -2.08 4.28
C ARG A 42 10.37 -0.83 5.06
N ILE A 43 9.11 -0.78 5.47
CA ILE A 43 8.54 0.31 6.26
C ILE A 43 8.47 -0.15 7.71
N LEU A 44 9.06 0.63 8.60
CA LEU A 44 9.06 0.41 10.04
C LEU A 44 8.17 1.43 10.75
N ASP A 45 7.48 0.99 11.79
CA ASP A 45 6.77 1.88 12.70
C ASP A 45 7.75 2.63 13.62
N LYS A 46 7.24 3.58 14.41
CA LYS A 46 8.01 4.42 15.34
C LYS A 46 8.84 3.63 16.37
N ASP A 47 8.45 2.40 16.67
CA ASP A 47 9.16 1.51 17.61
C ASP A 47 10.11 0.53 16.93
N GLY A 48 10.28 0.65 15.60
CA GLY A 48 11.11 -0.24 14.79
C GLY A 48 10.40 -1.51 14.35
N THR A 49 9.13 -1.71 14.70
CA THR A 49 8.36 -2.87 14.25
C THR A 49 8.16 -2.82 12.73
N PRO A 50 8.49 -3.88 11.97
CA PRO A 50 8.18 -3.95 10.55
C PRO A 50 6.67 -3.90 10.32
N LEU A 51 6.22 -2.93 9.51
CA LEU A 51 4.84 -2.88 9.02
C LEU A 51 4.71 -3.80 7.80
N VAL A 52 5.44 -3.48 6.73
CA VAL A 52 5.45 -4.23 5.47
C VAL A 52 6.78 -4.05 4.75
N SER A 53 7.09 -4.96 3.83
CA SER A 53 8.10 -4.75 2.77
C SER A 53 7.42 -4.70 1.41
N LEU A 54 7.81 -3.74 0.57
CA LEU A 54 7.18 -3.44 -0.72
C LEU A 54 8.19 -3.45 -1.86
N TRP A 55 7.77 -4.02 -2.99
CA TRP A 55 8.50 -3.99 -4.26
C TRP A 55 7.54 -3.54 -5.35
N LEU A 56 7.91 -2.51 -6.10
CA LEU A 56 7.11 -2.03 -7.23
C LEU A 56 7.45 -2.81 -8.51
N ALA A 57 6.50 -2.86 -9.44
CA ALA A 57 6.75 -3.39 -10.77
C ALA A 57 7.81 -2.54 -11.51
N LYS A 58 8.60 -3.19 -12.37
CA LYS A 58 9.59 -2.50 -13.22
C LYS A 58 8.95 -1.55 -14.23
N SER A 59 7.75 -1.88 -14.68
CA SER A 59 6.98 -1.07 -15.62
C SER A 59 5.51 -1.45 -15.51
N VAL A 60 4.63 -0.46 -15.40
CA VAL A 60 3.18 -0.61 -15.44
C VAL A 60 2.64 0.04 -16.71
N LYS A 61 1.76 -0.67 -17.43
CA LYS A 61 1.11 -0.11 -18.62
C LYS A 61 0.08 0.94 -18.21
N THR A 62 0.05 2.03 -18.96
CA THR A 62 -0.92 3.11 -18.78
C THR A 62 -1.97 3.10 -19.88
N THR A 63 -3.10 3.73 -19.59
CA THR A 63 -4.22 3.95 -20.50
C THR A 63 -4.57 5.42 -20.56
N LYS A 64 -5.25 5.82 -21.65
CA LYS A 64 -5.76 7.20 -21.85
C LYS A 64 -7.25 7.33 -21.52
N LYS A 65 -7.82 6.33 -20.85
CA LYS A 65 -9.23 6.37 -20.45
C LYS A 65 -9.40 7.34 -19.30
N GLU A 66 -10.43 8.16 -19.39
CA GLU A 66 -10.90 8.94 -18.26
C GLU A 66 -11.71 8.04 -17.32
N VAL A 67 -11.45 8.15 -16.01
CA VAL A 67 -12.20 7.43 -14.99
C VAL A 67 -12.61 8.41 -13.91
N GLU A 68 -13.89 8.76 -13.88
CA GLU A 68 -14.45 9.76 -12.97
C GLU A 68 -14.18 9.41 -11.51
N GLY A 69 -13.62 10.36 -10.75
CA GLY A 69 -13.34 10.18 -9.31
C GLY A 69 -12.20 9.21 -8.98
N ALA A 70 -11.40 8.79 -9.96
CA ALA A 70 -10.14 8.09 -9.71
C ALA A 70 -8.99 9.09 -9.59
N ASN A 71 -8.12 8.91 -8.59
CA ASN A 71 -6.87 9.66 -8.47
C ASN A 71 -5.80 9.17 -9.45
N TYR A 72 -5.89 7.91 -9.88
CA TYR A 72 -4.94 7.27 -10.79
C TYR A 72 -5.65 6.78 -12.08
N PRO A 73 -6.26 7.67 -12.88
CA PRO A 73 -7.10 7.28 -14.02
C PRO A 73 -6.33 6.59 -15.14
N SER A 74 -5.01 6.77 -15.19
CA SER A 74 -4.14 6.12 -16.18
C SER A 74 -3.85 4.65 -15.90
N LEU A 75 -4.24 4.11 -14.73
CA LEU A 75 -4.08 2.69 -14.41
C LEU A 75 -5.36 1.91 -14.77
N ASP A 76 -5.24 0.86 -15.59
CA ASP A 76 -6.34 -0.07 -15.82
C ASP A 76 -6.53 -1.01 -14.62
N SER A 77 -7.79 -1.36 -14.33
CA SER A 77 -8.14 -2.42 -13.34
C SER A 77 -7.34 -3.69 -13.62
N SER A 78 -6.92 -4.40 -12.57
CA SER A 78 -6.06 -5.59 -12.64
C SER A 78 -4.59 -5.34 -13.04
N SER A 79 -4.16 -4.10 -13.22
CA SER A 79 -2.73 -3.78 -13.43
C SER A 79 -1.87 -4.35 -12.30
N PHE A 80 -0.76 -5.03 -12.64
CA PHE A 80 0.23 -5.50 -11.67
C PHE A 80 1.07 -4.32 -11.18
N ILE A 81 0.93 -3.98 -9.91
CA ILE A 81 1.60 -2.83 -9.30
C ILE A 81 2.86 -3.24 -8.55
N GLY A 82 2.88 -4.44 -7.98
CA GLY A 82 4.02 -4.91 -7.22
C GLY A 82 3.72 -6.10 -6.32
N ALA A 83 4.54 -6.26 -5.30
CA ALA A 83 4.37 -7.25 -4.24
C ALA A 83 4.58 -6.63 -2.87
N ILE A 84 3.92 -7.22 -1.87
CA ILE A 84 3.98 -6.80 -0.47
C ILE A 84 4.20 -8.02 0.44
N THR A 85 5.03 -7.87 1.45
CA THR A 85 5.22 -8.87 2.50
C THR A 85 4.82 -8.30 3.85
N PHE A 86 3.99 -9.05 4.56
CA PHE A 86 3.66 -8.87 5.96
C PHE A 86 4.45 -9.89 6.79
N GLU A 87 5.24 -9.41 7.75
CA GLU A 87 6.09 -10.27 8.59
C GLU A 87 5.37 -10.84 9.82
N GLN A 88 4.22 -10.24 10.13
CA GLN A 88 3.24 -10.59 11.14
C GLN A 88 1.86 -10.31 10.56
N ASP A 89 0.80 -10.73 11.23
CA ASP A 89 -0.56 -10.41 10.79
C ASP A 89 -0.76 -8.88 10.72
N GLY A 90 -1.29 -8.43 9.59
CA GLY A 90 -1.62 -7.05 9.32
C GLY A 90 -3.12 -6.78 9.39
N LYS A 91 -3.47 -5.52 9.08
CA LYS A 91 -4.85 -5.09 8.89
C LYS A 91 -4.96 -4.38 7.55
N ASP A 92 -6.01 -4.71 6.81
CA ASP A 92 -6.37 -3.99 5.59
C ASP A 92 -7.09 -2.68 5.94
N PHE A 93 -7.37 -1.85 4.94
CA PHE A 93 -8.04 -0.56 5.15
C PHE A 93 -9.46 -0.68 5.73
N ARG A 94 -10.06 -1.87 5.66
CA ARG A 94 -11.39 -2.18 6.21
C ARG A 94 -11.32 -2.81 7.61
N GLY A 95 -10.13 -3.06 8.14
CA GLY A 95 -9.90 -3.72 9.43
C GLY A 95 -9.93 -5.25 9.37
N GLN A 96 -10.00 -5.85 8.17
CA GLN A 96 -9.86 -7.29 8.00
C GLN A 96 -8.43 -7.72 8.36
N THR A 97 -8.28 -8.88 9.00
CA THR A 97 -6.95 -9.46 9.24
C THR A 97 -6.33 -9.88 7.91
N ILE A 98 -5.11 -9.42 7.66
CA ILE A 98 -4.25 -9.93 6.60
C ILE A 98 -3.29 -10.90 7.27
N PRO A 99 -3.34 -12.21 6.97
CA PRO A 99 -2.37 -13.14 7.52
C PRO A 99 -0.94 -12.75 7.16
N LYS A 100 0.03 -13.10 7.99
CA LYS A 100 1.45 -13.06 7.61
C LYS A 100 1.67 -13.75 6.26
N GLY A 101 2.39 -13.11 5.35
CA GLY A 101 2.70 -13.68 4.05
C GLY A 101 3.12 -12.65 3.00
N THR A 102 3.40 -13.15 1.80
CA THR A 102 3.69 -12.32 0.62
C THR A 102 2.55 -12.40 -0.38
N TYR A 103 2.16 -11.24 -0.91
CA TYR A 103 1.02 -11.07 -1.81
C TYR A 103 1.42 -10.22 -3.01
N THR A 104 0.75 -10.42 -4.14
CA THR A 104 0.80 -9.47 -5.24
C THR A 104 -0.16 -8.30 -4.97
N LEU A 105 0.11 -7.16 -5.60
CA LEU A 105 -0.71 -5.97 -5.56
C LEU A 105 -1.28 -5.69 -6.95
N ARG A 106 -2.61 -5.71 -7.05
CA ARG A 106 -3.35 -5.41 -8.28
C ARG A 106 -4.17 -4.14 -8.08
N TYR A 107 -4.09 -3.21 -9.03
CA TYR A 107 -4.91 -2.01 -8.99
C TYR A 107 -6.40 -2.34 -9.17
N GLY A 108 -7.26 -1.70 -8.39
CA GLY A 108 -8.70 -1.81 -8.50
C GLY A 108 -9.42 -0.57 -8.02
N LEU A 109 -10.66 -0.41 -8.47
CA LEU A 109 -11.50 0.74 -8.15
C LEU A 109 -12.73 0.30 -7.37
N LEU A 110 -13.08 1.07 -6.35
CA LEU A 110 -14.40 1.01 -5.73
C LEU A 110 -15.47 1.36 -6.79
N PRO A 111 -16.57 0.61 -6.93
CA PRO A 111 -17.62 0.92 -7.90
C PRO A 111 -18.15 2.35 -7.75
N ASN A 112 -18.42 3.03 -8.87
CA ASN A 112 -19.06 4.35 -8.89
C ASN A 112 -20.58 4.19 -9.04
N ASP A 113 -21.22 3.64 -8.02
CA ASP A 113 -22.68 3.50 -7.96
C ASP A 113 -23.21 3.98 -6.61
N GLY A 114 -24.52 4.23 -6.55
CA GLY A 114 -25.16 4.77 -5.34
C GLY A 114 -24.99 3.91 -4.08
N ASN A 115 -24.67 2.61 -4.20
CA ASN A 115 -24.49 1.71 -3.06
C ASN A 115 -23.08 1.78 -2.47
N HIS A 116 -22.11 2.37 -3.18
CA HIS A 116 -20.71 2.43 -2.75
C HIS A 116 -20.24 3.87 -2.44
N MET A 117 -21.11 4.85 -2.62
CA MET A 117 -20.85 6.24 -2.26
C MET A 117 -20.63 6.38 -0.75
N GLY A 118 -19.52 7.02 -0.36
CA GLY A 118 -19.18 7.30 1.04
C GLY A 118 -18.52 6.16 1.82
N VAL A 119 -18.33 4.98 1.21
CA VAL A 119 -17.67 3.83 1.86
C VAL A 119 -16.17 4.08 2.08
N ALA A 120 -15.56 4.95 1.28
CA ALA A 120 -14.19 5.40 1.40
C ALA A 120 -14.04 6.82 0.85
N PRO A 121 -13.04 7.59 1.32
CA PRO A 121 -12.79 8.95 0.82
C PRO A 121 -12.28 8.99 -0.63
N ASN A 122 -11.71 7.88 -1.12
CA ASN A 122 -11.17 7.72 -2.48
C ASN A 122 -11.60 6.36 -3.06
N ARG A 123 -11.56 6.25 -4.40
CA ARG A 123 -11.97 5.03 -5.12
C ARG A 123 -10.82 4.09 -5.40
N ASP A 124 -9.58 4.57 -5.33
CA ASP A 124 -8.39 3.84 -5.77
C ASP A 124 -7.86 2.90 -4.67
N PHE A 125 -7.66 1.63 -5.01
CA PHE A 125 -7.16 0.61 -4.08
C PHE A 125 -6.11 -0.29 -4.73
N LEU A 126 -5.21 -0.82 -3.91
CA LEU A 126 -4.44 -2.01 -4.23
C LEU A 126 -5.08 -3.22 -3.55
N LEU A 127 -5.45 -4.21 -4.36
CA LEU A 127 -6.01 -5.47 -3.92
C LEU A 127 -4.88 -6.48 -3.73
N LEU A 128 -4.87 -7.12 -2.56
CA LEU A 128 -3.93 -8.18 -2.26
C LEU A 128 -4.44 -9.48 -2.86
N LEU A 129 -3.60 -10.18 -3.62
CA LEU A 129 -3.87 -11.52 -4.12
C LEU A 129 -2.78 -12.49 -3.62
N SER A 130 -3.19 -13.73 -3.33
CA SER A 130 -2.25 -14.79 -2.97
C SER A 130 -1.39 -15.17 -4.17
N LEU A 131 -0.09 -15.39 -3.95
CA LEU A 131 0.84 -15.90 -4.97
C LEU A 131 0.42 -17.25 -5.56
N ILE A 132 -0.43 -18.01 -4.87
CA ILE A 132 -1.00 -19.27 -5.38
C ILE A 132 -2.02 -18.99 -6.51
N THR A 133 -2.81 -17.93 -6.36
CA THR A 133 -3.86 -17.54 -7.31
C THR A 133 -3.42 -16.49 -8.31
N ASP A 134 -2.29 -15.83 -8.07
CA ASP A 134 -1.72 -14.77 -8.91
C ASP A 134 -0.19 -14.95 -9.02
N SER A 135 0.23 -15.84 -9.92
CA SER A 135 1.63 -16.16 -10.19
C SER A 135 2.17 -15.60 -11.51
N ASP A 136 1.30 -14.98 -12.32
CA ASP A 136 1.63 -14.38 -13.61
C ASP A 136 1.33 -12.87 -13.58
N PRO A 137 2.36 -12.00 -13.56
CA PRO A 137 2.16 -10.56 -13.51
C PRO A 137 1.45 -10.01 -14.76
N SER A 138 1.46 -10.73 -15.88
CA SER A 138 0.78 -10.35 -17.12
C SER A 138 -0.70 -10.75 -17.18
N ALA A 139 -1.16 -11.59 -16.25
CA ALA A 139 -2.55 -11.99 -16.17
C ALA A 139 -3.47 -10.78 -15.97
N THR A 140 -4.62 -10.82 -16.65
CA THR A 140 -5.68 -9.81 -16.51
C THR A 140 -6.93 -10.48 -15.95
N PHE A 141 -7.45 -9.94 -14.85
CA PHE A 141 -8.66 -10.40 -14.21
C PHE A 141 -9.82 -9.48 -14.61
N THR A 142 -11.00 -10.06 -14.82
CA THR A 142 -12.24 -9.26 -14.74
C THR A 142 -12.43 -8.73 -13.32
N ASP A 143 -13.16 -7.63 -13.14
CA ASP A 143 -13.39 -7.06 -11.80
C ASP A 143 -13.96 -8.09 -10.82
N LYS A 144 -14.90 -8.92 -11.28
CA LYS A 144 -15.48 -10.00 -10.48
C LYS A 144 -14.46 -11.05 -10.06
N GLN A 145 -13.52 -11.43 -10.94
CA GLN A 145 -12.44 -12.34 -10.61
C GLN A 145 -11.47 -11.70 -9.63
N LEU A 146 -11.12 -10.43 -9.85
CA LEU A 146 -10.21 -9.67 -9.02
C LEU A 146 -10.73 -9.55 -7.58
N MET A 147 -11.99 -9.11 -7.40
CA MET A 147 -12.62 -9.00 -6.09
C MET A 147 -12.66 -10.36 -5.36
N ARG A 148 -13.03 -11.43 -6.07
CA ARG A 148 -13.09 -12.78 -5.49
C ARG A 148 -11.73 -13.33 -5.12
N ALA A 149 -10.70 -13.09 -5.94
CA ALA A 149 -9.34 -13.51 -5.65
C ALA A 149 -8.81 -12.78 -4.41
N SER A 150 -9.07 -11.48 -4.32
CA SER A 150 -8.65 -10.67 -3.18
C SER A 150 -9.38 -11.02 -1.88
N ALA A 151 -10.69 -11.27 -1.93
CA ALA A 151 -11.47 -11.62 -0.74
C ALA A 151 -11.00 -12.91 -0.05
N LYS A 152 -10.40 -13.84 -0.80
CA LYS A 152 -9.82 -15.07 -0.27
C LYS A 152 -8.63 -14.83 0.66
N VAL A 153 -7.93 -13.70 0.56
CA VAL A 153 -6.77 -13.39 1.43
C VAL A 153 -7.20 -13.28 2.89
N ALA A 154 -8.26 -12.51 3.17
CA ALA A 154 -8.85 -12.40 4.50
C ALA A 154 -9.88 -13.50 4.82
N GLY A 155 -10.22 -14.37 3.86
CA GLY A 155 -11.25 -15.40 4.00
C GLY A 155 -12.69 -14.86 4.08
N GLY A 156 -12.92 -13.62 3.68
CA GLY A 156 -14.19 -12.90 3.80
C GLY A 156 -14.98 -12.77 2.49
N ALA A 157 -16.03 -11.95 2.53
CA ALA A 157 -16.84 -11.59 1.35
C ALA A 157 -16.34 -10.32 0.64
N HIS A 158 -15.52 -9.51 1.31
CA HIS A 158 -14.98 -8.25 0.79
C HIS A 158 -13.53 -8.44 0.35
N PRO A 159 -13.08 -7.73 -0.70
CA PRO A 159 -11.68 -7.76 -1.11
C PRO A 159 -10.79 -7.25 0.03
N THR A 160 -9.57 -7.80 0.11
CA THR A 160 -8.53 -7.35 1.03
C THR A 160 -7.75 -6.21 0.38
N VAL A 161 -7.92 -4.99 0.90
CA VAL A 161 -7.51 -3.77 0.19
C VAL A 161 -6.61 -2.85 1.02
N LEU A 162 -5.67 -2.21 0.33
CA LEU A 162 -4.93 -1.04 0.81
C LEU A 162 -5.37 0.18 0.00
N SER A 163 -5.61 1.30 0.68
CA SER A 163 -6.13 2.51 0.03
C SER A 163 -5.02 3.33 -0.64
N LEU A 164 -5.29 3.82 -1.84
CA LEU A 164 -4.45 4.78 -2.55
C LEU A 164 -5.08 6.16 -2.47
N VAL A 165 -4.40 7.11 -1.84
CA VAL A 165 -4.86 8.50 -1.74
C VAL A 165 -4.19 9.34 -2.81
N ALA A 166 -4.68 10.56 -3.07
CA ALA A 166 -3.95 11.51 -3.91
C ALA A 166 -2.53 11.71 -3.34
N ASP A 167 -1.52 11.63 -4.20
CA ASP A 167 -0.14 11.80 -3.75
C ASP A 167 0.27 13.27 -3.73
N GLU A 168 0.63 13.75 -2.55
CA GLU A 168 1.17 15.10 -2.31
C GLU A 168 2.59 15.04 -1.72
N GLY A 169 3.14 13.84 -1.56
CA GLY A 169 4.42 13.61 -0.89
C GLY A 169 5.60 13.47 -1.85
N LYS A 170 6.79 13.36 -1.25
CA LYS A 170 8.02 13.08 -2.00
C LYS A 170 8.19 11.56 -2.15
N PRO A 171 8.41 11.01 -3.36
CA PRO A 171 8.72 9.61 -3.54
C PRO A 171 9.90 9.14 -2.69
N GLY A 172 9.81 7.93 -2.13
CA GLY A 172 10.80 7.37 -1.22
C GLY A 172 10.72 7.91 0.20
N THR A 173 9.54 8.37 0.61
CA THR A 173 9.28 8.82 1.99
C THR A 173 8.08 8.10 2.61
N VAL A 174 8.00 8.15 3.93
CA VAL A 174 6.84 7.70 4.71
C VAL A 174 6.37 8.85 5.58
N THR A 175 5.07 9.09 5.61
CA THR A 175 4.45 10.16 6.40
C THR A 175 3.31 9.61 7.24
N VAL A 176 2.79 10.44 8.14
CA VAL A 176 1.54 10.17 8.87
C VAL A 176 0.58 11.31 8.55
N ASN A 177 -0.60 10.98 8.02
CA ASN A 177 -1.61 11.99 7.72
C ASN A 177 -2.36 12.45 8.99
N ASP A 178 -3.27 13.40 8.83
CA ASP A 178 -4.12 13.95 9.90
C ASP A 178 -5.02 12.91 10.59
N GLN A 179 -5.36 11.82 9.90
CA GLN A 179 -6.10 10.68 10.44
C GLN A 179 -5.20 9.68 11.19
N GLY A 180 -3.89 9.89 11.24
CA GLY A 180 -2.94 8.99 11.87
C GLY A 180 -2.56 7.78 11.01
N PHE A 181 -2.89 7.78 9.72
CA PHE A 181 -2.52 6.71 8.80
C PHE A 181 -1.08 6.86 8.34
N VAL A 182 -0.36 5.75 8.30
CA VAL A 182 1.01 5.70 7.74
C VAL A 182 0.90 5.57 6.22
N VAL A 183 1.44 6.57 5.53
CA VAL A 183 1.38 6.68 4.06
C VAL A 183 2.78 6.50 3.49
N PHE A 184 2.94 5.54 2.60
CA PHE A 184 4.15 5.36 1.81
C PHE A 184 4.01 6.09 0.48
N HIS A 185 4.95 6.99 0.19
CA HIS A 185 5.02 7.75 -1.06
C HIS A 185 6.06 7.14 -1.98
N ALA A 186 5.67 6.82 -3.20
CA ALA A 186 6.52 6.15 -4.18
C ALA A 186 6.33 6.72 -5.58
N ALA A 187 7.18 6.31 -6.52
CA ALA A 187 7.03 6.59 -7.93
C ALA A 187 6.95 5.26 -8.68
N LEU A 188 5.81 5.00 -9.32
CA LEU A 188 5.64 3.89 -10.23
C LEU A 188 6.31 4.21 -11.56
N THR A 189 7.18 3.33 -12.02
CA THR A 189 7.66 3.38 -13.41
C THR A 189 6.55 2.90 -14.32
N THR A 190 6.08 3.75 -15.24
CA THR A 190 5.05 3.41 -16.21
C THR A 190 5.56 3.49 -17.65
N THR A 191 4.74 3.06 -18.61
CA THR A 191 5.04 3.21 -20.04
C THR A 191 5.09 4.67 -20.51
N ASP A 192 4.46 5.59 -19.78
CA ASP A 192 4.41 7.03 -20.11
C ASP A 192 5.31 7.90 -19.20
N GLY A 193 6.10 7.29 -18.32
CA GLY A 193 6.98 7.99 -17.36
C GLY A 193 6.73 7.61 -15.91
N GLU A 194 7.24 8.40 -14.97
CA GLU A 194 6.99 8.17 -13.55
C GLU A 194 5.59 8.66 -13.14
N LEU A 195 4.87 7.83 -12.41
CA LEU A 195 3.58 8.14 -11.80
C LEU A 195 3.75 8.14 -10.27
N PRO A 196 3.66 9.30 -9.59
CA PRO A 196 3.63 9.36 -8.13
C PRO A 196 2.48 8.52 -7.58
N LEU A 197 2.66 7.92 -6.40
CA LEU A 197 1.70 7.01 -5.76
C LEU A 197 1.80 7.15 -4.23
N ALA A 198 0.67 7.36 -3.56
CA ALA A 198 0.56 7.36 -2.11
C ALA A 198 -0.29 6.19 -1.61
N LEU A 199 0.33 5.26 -0.88
CA LEU A 199 -0.30 4.05 -0.36
C LEU A 199 -0.43 4.10 1.16
N ILE A 200 -1.64 3.93 1.69
CA ILE A 200 -1.85 3.73 3.12
C ILE A 200 -1.42 2.30 3.47
N VAL A 201 -0.30 2.16 4.17
CA VAL A 201 0.27 0.87 4.61
C VAL A 201 -0.13 0.49 6.03
N LYS A 202 -0.63 1.45 6.81
CA LYS A 202 -1.26 1.23 8.12
C LYS A 202 -2.33 2.28 8.36
N GLY A 203 -3.57 1.85 8.54
CA GLY A 203 -4.72 2.71 8.77
C GLY A 203 -6.00 1.94 8.49
N VAL A 204 -7.05 2.20 9.26
CA VAL A 204 -8.36 1.59 9.07
C VAL A 204 -9.37 2.71 8.91
N ALA A 205 -10.17 2.65 7.85
CA ALA A 205 -11.25 3.59 7.62
C ALA A 205 -12.22 3.58 8.82
N GLN A 206 -12.64 4.76 9.26
CA GLN A 206 -13.79 4.86 10.15
C GLN A 206 -15.03 4.43 9.36
N GLN A 207 -15.77 3.46 9.88
CA GLN A 207 -17.04 2.98 9.33
C GLN A 207 -18.21 3.73 9.96
#